data_AF-G0NRW2-F1
#
_entry.id   AF-G0NRW2-F1
#
_cell.length_a   1.000
_cell.length_b   1.000
_cell.length_c   1.000
_cell.angle_alpha   90.00
_cell.angle_beta   90.00
_cell.angle_gamma   90.00
#
_symmetry.space_group_name_H-M   'P 1'
#
loop_
_entity.id
_entity.type
_entity.pdbx_description
1 polymer ?
#
loop_
_entity_poly.entity_id
_entity_poly.type
_entity_poly.pdbx_seq_one_letter_code
_entity_poly.pdbx_strand_id
1 'polypeptide(L)'
;MATCGAFPFDVSHGLRTLETYKQSGQPLVDVDPKLAIIPPLHCFQGLGKKFGLDYFVSLASQIDLKKYKFPDNIAMQKERLKELEMEEEIYVKRIKVLCEDVDKLQDIKDSLLSFDTKKIRPDKRSMCSSKYCISKLVNKKINDVDSYQCGSCLEIFHYCCNAIVSMGEKARAQIISDSSLCFECSCADTLIEREKIVDIKINEVQRVIGEEETLWEEVDEEKEAIKKVVKKCGDAGSKSKQLDEMMNAIGCRNYSCSKNLTGNMTRKFLRKQSIDSIAGLFPASKKTEDVKKLMYSFERLMTLSNAELKSDEQLKEISDEVNTMVSLVRVAHPEKNVSVKLHLVAAHLIGVLEQNFSWSRVCEQGVEHIHSDFKKLHLVLAPIVDPIAKGWAFINFFTNENYLHDMGEEWNI
;
A
#
# COMPACT_ATOMS: atom_id res chain seq x y z
N MET A 1 -17.40 9.92 -5.63
CA MET A 1 -17.15 8.47 -5.48
C MET A 1 -18.42 7.83 -4.93
N ALA A 2 -18.81 6.63 -5.38
CA ALA A 2 -20.05 5.98 -4.91
C ALA A 2 -19.83 5.37 -3.51
N THR A 3 -20.26 6.09 -2.47
CA THR A 3 -20.12 5.67 -1.06
C THR A 3 -21.39 4.96 -0.57
N CYS A 4 -21.26 4.10 0.43
CA CYS A 4 -22.39 3.37 0.97
C CYS A 4 -23.45 4.30 1.56
N GLY A 5 -23.06 5.42 2.19
CA GLY A 5 -24.02 6.36 2.80
C GLY A 5 -24.87 7.11 1.78
N ALA A 6 -24.30 7.48 0.62
CA ALA A 6 -24.95 8.40 -0.32
C ALA A 6 -25.47 7.72 -1.60
N PHE A 7 -24.84 6.63 -2.06
CA PHE A 7 -25.19 6.01 -3.33
C PHE A 7 -26.31 4.97 -3.15
N PRO A 8 -27.34 4.94 -4.02
CA PRO A 8 -28.41 3.93 -3.98
C PRO A 8 -27.94 2.60 -4.60
N PHE A 9 -27.00 1.91 -3.93
CA PHE A 9 -26.43 0.66 -4.43
C PHE A 9 -27.38 -0.55 -4.37
N ASP A 10 -28.52 -0.39 -3.71
CA ASP A 10 -29.60 -1.37 -3.58
C ASP A 10 -30.62 -1.27 -4.74
N VAL A 11 -30.47 -0.29 -5.64
CA VAL A 11 -31.39 -0.09 -6.77
C VAL A 11 -30.78 -0.65 -8.07
N SER A 12 -31.49 -1.57 -8.70
CA SER A 12 -31.22 -2.02 -10.07
C SER A 12 -31.87 -1.07 -11.07
N HIS A 13 -31.09 -0.54 -12.02
CA HIS A 13 -31.58 0.32 -13.10
C HIS A 13 -31.90 -0.46 -14.38
N GLY A 14 -32.20 -1.76 -14.24
CA GLY A 14 -32.40 -2.70 -15.34
C GLY A 14 -31.09 -3.33 -15.83
N LEU A 15 -31.17 -4.60 -16.24
CA LEU A 15 -30.06 -5.33 -16.85
C LEU A 15 -30.04 -5.03 -18.35
N ARG A 16 -28.86 -4.69 -18.89
CA ARG A 16 -28.65 -4.72 -20.34
C ARG A 16 -28.72 -6.18 -20.79
N THR A 17 -29.56 -6.48 -21.77
CA THR A 17 -29.70 -7.82 -22.32
C THR A 17 -28.55 -8.12 -23.29
N LEU A 18 -28.30 -9.41 -23.54
CA LEU A 18 -27.36 -9.82 -24.58
C LEU A 18 -27.70 -9.21 -25.94
N GLU A 19 -28.99 -9.10 -26.24
CA GLU A 19 -29.48 -8.46 -27.48
C GLU A 19 -29.06 -6.99 -27.56
N THR A 20 -29.22 -6.21 -26.48
CA THR A 20 -28.73 -4.83 -26.47
C THR A 20 -27.20 -4.74 -26.60
N TYR A 21 -26.45 -5.69 -26.03
CA TYR A 21 -25.01 -5.75 -26.26
C TYR A 21 -24.67 -6.02 -27.72
N LYS A 22 -25.33 -7.00 -28.35
CA LYS A 22 -25.18 -7.33 -29.79
C LYS A 22 -25.51 -6.17 -30.72
N GLN A 23 -26.45 -5.30 -30.33
CA GLN A 23 -26.77 -4.08 -31.08
C GLN A 23 -25.64 -3.02 -30.98
N SER A 24 -24.93 -2.97 -29.86
CA SER A 24 -23.88 -1.96 -29.59
C SER A 24 -22.44 -2.44 -29.88
N GLY A 25 -22.25 -3.72 -30.16
CA GLY A 25 -20.95 -4.33 -30.42
C GLY A 25 -20.98 -5.85 -30.36
N GLN A 26 -19.80 -6.48 -30.29
CA GLN A 26 -19.70 -7.93 -30.06
C GLN A 26 -19.50 -8.20 -28.57
N PRO A 27 -20.46 -8.87 -27.89
CA PRO A 27 -20.29 -9.24 -26.49
C PRO A 27 -19.12 -10.22 -26.33
N LEU A 28 -18.34 -10.06 -25.26
CA LEU A 28 -17.25 -10.98 -24.93
C LEU A 28 -17.76 -12.38 -24.53
N VAL A 29 -18.97 -12.44 -23.98
CA VAL A 29 -19.63 -13.67 -23.53
C VAL A 29 -21.03 -13.68 -24.13
N ASP A 30 -21.37 -14.72 -24.89
CA ASP A 30 -22.69 -14.87 -25.52
C ASP A 30 -23.74 -15.48 -24.56
N VAL A 31 -23.85 -14.88 -23.37
CA VAL A 31 -24.81 -15.28 -22.33
C VAL A 31 -25.54 -14.03 -21.84
N ASP A 32 -26.86 -14.13 -21.69
CA ASP A 32 -27.67 -13.04 -21.13
C ASP A 32 -27.26 -12.75 -19.68
N PRO A 33 -26.92 -11.50 -19.30
CA PRO A 33 -26.56 -11.17 -17.93
C PRO A 33 -27.60 -11.57 -16.87
N LYS A 34 -28.88 -11.72 -17.22
CA LYS A 34 -29.90 -12.27 -16.30
C LYS A 34 -29.61 -13.71 -15.86
N LEU A 35 -28.84 -14.46 -16.64
CA LEU A 35 -28.41 -15.82 -16.35
C LEU A 35 -27.10 -15.84 -15.55
N ALA A 36 -26.49 -14.68 -15.29
CA ALA A 36 -25.29 -14.60 -14.48
C ALA A 36 -25.63 -14.85 -13.01
N ILE A 37 -25.06 -15.91 -12.45
CA ILE A 37 -25.28 -16.28 -11.05
C ILE A 37 -24.43 -15.40 -10.14
N ILE A 38 -25.00 -15.01 -9.00
CA ILE A 38 -24.30 -14.25 -7.96
C ILE A 38 -23.60 -15.26 -7.04
N PRO A 39 -22.27 -15.38 -7.10
CA PRO A 39 -21.57 -16.44 -6.37
C PRO A 39 -21.55 -16.12 -4.86
N PRO A 40 -22.29 -16.88 -4.02
CA PRO A 40 -22.50 -16.48 -2.63
C PRO A 40 -21.20 -16.44 -1.85
N LEU A 41 -20.38 -17.49 -1.95
CA LEU A 41 -19.13 -17.59 -1.19
C LEU A 41 -18.15 -16.49 -1.57
N HIS A 42 -17.98 -16.21 -2.86
CA HIS A 42 -17.13 -15.12 -3.33
C HIS A 42 -17.64 -13.75 -2.93
N CYS A 43 -18.95 -13.54 -2.93
CA CYS A 43 -19.56 -12.30 -2.43
C CYS A 43 -19.18 -12.11 -0.96
N PHE A 44 -19.45 -13.09 -0.10
CA PHE A 44 -19.18 -12.98 1.34
C PHE A 44 -17.69 -12.98 1.70
N GLN A 45 -16.81 -13.62 0.91
CA GLN A 45 -15.36 -13.45 1.03
C GLN A 45 -14.96 -11.98 0.89
N GLY A 46 -15.53 -11.29 -0.12
CA GLY A 46 -15.25 -9.88 -0.37
C GLY A 46 -15.89 -8.96 0.65
N LEU A 47 -17.16 -9.19 0.99
CA LEU A 47 -17.91 -8.37 1.94
C LEU A 47 -17.38 -8.53 3.36
N GLY A 48 -17.22 -9.75 3.83
CA GLY A 48 -16.68 -10.06 5.16
C GLY A 48 -15.27 -9.51 5.35
N LYS A 49 -14.42 -9.56 4.31
CA LYS A 49 -13.11 -8.91 4.35
C LYS A 49 -13.25 -7.38 4.43
N LYS A 50 -13.88 -6.75 3.44
CA LYS A 50 -13.89 -5.28 3.27
C LYS A 50 -14.63 -4.55 4.39
N PHE A 51 -15.76 -5.09 4.83
CA PHE A 51 -16.66 -4.44 5.78
C PHE A 51 -16.56 -5.02 7.21
N GLY A 52 -15.96 -6.20 7.38
CA GLY A 52 -15.72 -6.80 8.70
C GLY A 52 -14.25 -6.79 9.08
N LEU A 53 -13.46 -7.71 8.51
CA LEU A 53 -12.08 -7.95 8.93
C LEU A 53 -11.18 -6.71 8.80
N ASP A 54 -11.28 -5.98 7.69
CA ASP A 54 -10.44 -4.80 7.45
C ASP A 54 -10.71 -3.69 8.48
N TYR A 55 -11.91 -3.64 9.08
CA TYR A 55 -12.18 -2.73 10.20
C TYR A 55 -11.39 -3.13 11.45
N PHE A 56 -11.43 -4.41 11.85
CA PHE A 56 -10.71 -4.87 13.04
C PHE A 56 -9.20 -4.81 12.88
N VAL A 57 -8.67 -5.09 11.69
CA VAL A 57 -7.24 -4.93 11.39
C VAL A 57 -6.82 -3.46 11.51
N SER A 58 -7.63 -2.56 10.96
CA SER A 58 -7.37 -1.11 11.08
C SER A 58 -7.41 -0.64 12.52
N LEU A 59 -8.44 -1.05 13.28
CA LEU A 59 -8.62 -0.69 14.68
C LEU A 59 -7.50 -1.24 15.58
N ALA A 60 -7.04 -2.46 15.33
CA ALA A 60 -5.88 -3.03 16.04
C ALA A 60 -4.64 -2.16 15.84
N SER A 61 -4.39 -1.76 14.59
CA SER A 61 -3.25 -0.92 14.25
C SER A 61 -3.32 0.46 14.91
N GLN A 62 -4.51 1.09 14.94
CA GLN A 62 -4.72 2.36 15.63
C GLN A 62 -4.45 2.29 17.13
N ILE A 63 -4.90 1.21 17.80
CA ILE A 63 -4.69 1.06 19.24
C ILE A 63 -3.20 0.89 19.54
N ASP A 64 -2.50 0.07 18.75
CA ASP A 64 -1.07 -0.17 18.92
C ASP A 64 -0.24 1.10 18.63
N LEU A 65 -0.70 1.92 17.68
CA LEU A 65 -0.01 3.13 17.21
C LEU A 65 -0.63 4.41 17.77
N LYS A 66 -1.36 4.35 18.88
CA LYS A 66 -2.09 5.49 19.48
C LYS A 66 -1.23 6.74 19.74
N LYS A 67 0.09 6.57 19.87
CA LYS A 67 1.03 7.69 20.03
C LYS A 67 1.20 8.52 18.76
N TYR A 68 0.89 7.93 17.61
CA TYR A 68 0.92 8.58 16.31
C TYR A 68 -0.51 8.94 15.87
N LYS A 69 -0.63 10.00 15.09
CA LYS A 69 -1.89 10.35 14.41
C LYS A 69 -2.10 9.40 13.22
N PHE A 70 -2.45 8.15 13.52
CA PHE A 70 -2.47 7.07 12.54
C PHE A 70 -3.85 6.94 11.84
N PRO A 71 -3.90 6.77 10.50
CA PRO A 71 -5.17 6.75 9.77
C PRO A 71 -6.13 5.60 10.10
N ASP A 72 -7.42 5.80 9.83
CA ASP A 72 -8.52 4.87 10.18
C ASP A 72 -8.77 3.76 9.16
N ASN A 73 -8.11 3.82 8.01
CA ASN A 73 -8.30 2.88 6.91
C ASN A 73 -6.97 2.27 6.51
N ILE A 74 -6.92 0.94 6.36
CA ILE A 74 -5.76 0.16 5.91
C ILE A 74 -5.09 0.77 4.67
N ALA A 75 -5.86 1.28 3.71
CA ALA A 75 -5.30 1.91 2.51
C ALA A 75 -4.43 3.13 2.87
N MET A 76 -4.97 4.03 3.69
CA MET A 76 -4.27 5.23 4.17
C MET A 76 -3.14 4.89 5.14
N GLN A 77 -3.29 3.84 5.95
CA GLN A 77 -2.23 3.34 6.82
C GLN A 77 -1.00 2.87 6.02
N LYS A 78 -1.22 2.18 4.89
CA LYS A 78 -0.16 1.78 3.97
C LYS A 78 0.45 2.97 3.23
N GLU A 79 -0.36 3.98 2.93
CA GLU A 79 0.11 5.23 2.31
C GLU A 79 1.01 6.01 3.27
N ARG A 80 0.60 6.17 4.54
CA ARG A 80 1.44 6.79 5.58
C ARG A 80 2.80 6.12 5.72
N LEU A 81 2.85 4.78 5.68
CA LEU A 81 4.13 4.07 5.71
C LEU A 81 5.02 4.41 4.50
N LYS A 82 4.44 4.55 3.30
CA LYS A 82 5.20 4.95 2.10
C LYS A 82 5.68 6.40 2.18
N GLU A 83 4.86 7.30 2.72
CA GLU A 83 5.25 8.69 2.95
C GLU A 83 6.47 8.76 3.88
N LEU A 84 6.46 8.01 4.98
CA LEU A 84 7.59 7.94 5.91
C LEU A 84 8.83 7.28 5.29
N GLU A 85 8.66 6.21 4.50
CA GLU A 85 9.77 5.58 3.74
C GLU A 85 10.41 6.59 2.77
N MET A 86 9.62 7.45 2.12
CA MET A 86 10.11 8.52 1.24
C MET A 86 10.75 9.67 2.03
N GLU A 87 10.15 10.08 3.14
CA GLU A 87 10.65 11.15 4.00
C GLU A 87 12.01 10.80 4.61
N GLU A 88 12.17 9.56 5.09
CA GLU A 88 13.46 9.02 5.53
C GLU A 88 14.53 9.11 4.43
N GLU A 89 14.21 8.67 3.20
CA GLU A 89 15.15 8.69 2.08
C GLU A 89 15.64 10.13 1.79
N ILE A 90 14.74 11.11 1.93
CA ILE A 90 15.08 12.53 1.79
C ILE A 90 16.07 12.96 2.88
N TYR A 91 15.79 12.67 4.15
CA TYR A 91 16.68 13.04 5.25
C TYR A 91 18.06 12.38 5.13
N VAL A 92 18.12 11.07 4.89
CA VAL A 92 19.37 10.33 4.71
C VAL A 92 20.20 10.95 3.57
N LYS A 93 19.56 11.32 2.47
CA LYS A 93 20.24 11.97 1.34
C LYS A 93 20.74 13.37 1.70
N ARG A 94 19.98 14.16 2.45
CA ARG A 94 20.39 15.49 2.92
C ARG A 94 21.57 15.42 3.87
N ILE A 95 21.49 14.59 4.91
CA ILE A 95 22.56 14.37 5.88
C ILE A 95 23.85 13.96 5.15
N LYS A 96 23.76 12.99 4.23
CA LYS A 96 24.90 12.57 3.41
C LYS A 96 25.54 13.73 2.64
N VAL A 97 24.74 14.55 1.97
CA VAL A 97 25.24 15.72 1.20
C VAL A 97 25.89 16.75 2.12
N LEU A 98 25.31 17.00 3.29
CA LEU A 98 25.87 17.92 4.29
C LEU A 98 27.22 17.40 4.82
N CYS A 99 27.35 16.10 5.10
CA CYS A 99 28.63 15.50 5.46
C CYS A 99 29.68 15.66 4.35
N GLU A 100 29.31 15.43 3.08
CA GLU A 100 30.19 15.69 1.94
C GLU A 100 30.60 17.17 1.82
N ASP A 101 29.71 18.10 2.19
CA ASP A 101 30.02 19.53 2.20
C ASP A 101 30.98 19.91 3.35
N VAL A 102 30.87 19.27 4.52
CA VAL A 102 31.86 19.39 5.61
C VAL A 102 33.23 18.90 5.15
N ASP A 103 33.31 17.73 4.49
CA ASP A 103 34.57 17.19 3.97
C ASP A 103 35.24 18.15 2.97
N LYS A 104 34.45 18.75 2.06
CA LYS A 104 34.92 19.78 1.12
C LYS A 104 35.46 21.01 1.84
N LEU A 105 34.74 21.52 2.83
CA LEU A 105 35.15 22.69 3.61
C LEU A 105 36.43 22.42 4.41
N GLN A 106 36.57 21.21 4.98
CA GLN A 106 37.78 20.82 5.69
C GLN A 106 39.00 20.78 4.76
N ASP A 107 38.87 20.20 3.56
CA ASP A 107 39.94 20.21 2.55
C ASP A 107 40.29 21.65 2.06
N ILE A 108 39.30 22.53 1.97
CA ILE A 108 39.50 23.95 1.68
C ILE A 108 40.28 24.63 2.82
N LYS A 109 39.91 24.38 4.08
CA LYS A 109 40.60 24.90 5.25
C LYS A 109 42.07 24.45 5.29
N ASP A 110 42.32 23.15 5.10
CA ASP A 110 43.67 22.59 5.08
C ASP A 110 44.51 23.14 3.91
N SER A 111 43.86 23.43 2.78
CA SER A 111 44.48 24.07 1.63
C SER A 111 44.85 25.52 1.91
N LEU A 112 43.99 26.29 2.58
CA LEU A 112 44.30 27.67 3.00
C LEU A 112 45.48 27.70 3.98
N LEU A 113 45.50 26.81 4.97
CA LEU A 113 46.59 26.69 5.95
C LEU A 113 47.93 26.32 5.31
N SER A 114 47.92 25.54 4.22
CA SER A 114 49.12 25.11 3.51
C SER A 114 49.52 26.00 2.33
N PHE A 115 48.85 27.15 2.14
CA PHE A 115 49.07 28.03 0.99
C PHE A 115 50.49 28.61 0.94
N ASP A 116 50.95 29.21 2.05
CA ASP A 116 52.27 29.86 2.12
C ASP A 116 53.44 28.87 2.10
N THR A 117 53.22 27.64 2.58
CA THR A 117 54.28 26.63 2.70
C THR A 117 54.58 25.91 1.38
N LYS A 118 53.60 25.81 0.48
CA LYS A 118 53.71 25.01 -0.76
C LYS A 118 54.22 25.77 -1.99
N LYS A 119 54.64 27.04 -1.86
CA LYS A 119 55.22 27.89 -2.93
C LYS A 119 54.56 27.69 -4.31
N ILE A 120 53.26 27.89 -4.39
CA ILE A 120 52.50 27.73 -5.64
C ILE A 120 52.88 28.85 -6.59
N ARG A 121 53.38 28.48 -7.78
CA ARG A 121 53.59 29.47 -8.85
C ARG A 121 52.22 29.84 -9.45
N PRO A 122 51.88 31.14 -9.54
CA PRO A 122 50.66 31.56 -10.20
C PRO A 122 50.64 31.05 -11.64
N ASP A 123 49.54 30.42 -12.04
CA ASP A 123 49.37 29.96 -13.40
C ASP A 123 49.10 31.16 -14.30
N LYS A 124 49.92 31.38 -15.33
CA LYS A 124 49.70 32.48 -16.28
C LYS A 124 48.38 32.34 -17.07
N ARG A 125 47.69 31.19 -16.96
CA ARG A 125 46.42 30.88 -17.62
C ARG A 125 45.22 30.74 -16.68
N SER A 126 45.36 30.85 -15.36
CA SER A 126 44.19 30.73 -14.46
C SER A 126 43.38 32.01 -14.45
N MET A 127 42.11 31.95 -14.85
CA MET A 127 41.16 33.07 -14.86
C MET A 127 40.60 33.42 -13.46
N CYS A 128 41.14 32.86 -12.38
CA CYS A 128 40.65 33.10 -11.03
C CYS A 128 41.30 34.34 -10.43
N SER A 129 40.49 35.33 -10.06
CA SER A 129 40.90 36.60 -9.48
C SER A 129 41.06 36.55 -7.96
N SER A 130 40.96 35.36 -7.33
CA SER A 130 41.17 35.19 -5.89
C SER A 130 42.62 35.52 -5.50
N LYS A 131 42.79 36.37 -4.48
CA LYS A 131 44.11 36.67 -3.90
C LYS A 131 44.85 35.42 -3.40
N TYR A 132 44.08 34.44 -2.93
CA TYR A 132 44.56 33.13 -2.48
C TYR A 132 43.86 32.02 -3.27
N CYS A 133 44.38 31.73 -4.46
CA CYS A 133 43.82 30.71 -5.35
C CYS A 133 44.27 29.29 -4.95
N ILE A 134 43.39 28.54 -4.28
CA ILE A 134 43.68 27.19 -3.74
C ILE A 134 43.35 26.03 -4.68
N SER A 135 42.95 26.28 -5.94
CA SER A 135 42.45 25.22 -6.85
C SER A 135 43.45 24.12 -7.20
N LYS A 136 44.75 24.37 -6.98
CA LYS A 136 45.82 23.38 -7.13
C LYS A 136 46.16 22.63 -5.83
N LEU A 137 45.68 23.11 -4.69
CA LEU A 137 45.90 22.51 -3.37
C LEU A 137 44.78 21.58 -2.95
N VAL A 138 43.54 21.95 -3.28
CA VAL A 138 42.35 21.19 -2.92
C VAL A 138 42.34 19.84 -3.64
N ASN A 139 41.75 18.83 -2.99
CA ASN A 139 41.53 17.52 -3.56
C ASN A 139 40.43 17.59 -4.64
N LYS A 140 40.85 17.62 -5.91
CA LYS A 140 39.96 17.69 -7.08
C LYS A 140 38.97 16.54 -7.23
N LYS A 141 39.13 15.44 -6.47
CA LYS A 141 38.13 14.36 -6.44
C LYS A 141 36.91 14.69 -5.58
N ILE A 142 37.07 15.62 -4.64
CA ILE A 142 36.06 15.97 -3.63
C ILE A 142 35.58 17.41 -3.86
N ASN A 143 36.50 18.32 -4.20
CA ASN A 143 36.24 19.72 -4.41
C ASN A 143 36.04 20.08 -5.88
N ASP A 144 35.10 20.99 -6.10
CA ASP A 144 34.78 21.57 -7.40
C ASP A 144 35.77 22.69 -7.74
N VAL A 145 36.43 22.56 -8.89
CA VAL A 145 37.36 23.55 -9.43
C VAL A 145 36.72 24.39 -10.53
N ASP A 146 35.41 24.26 -10.76
CA ASP A 146 34.65 25.15 -11.62
C ASP A 146 34.60 26.56 -11.02
N SER A 147 34.24 27.51 -11.89
CA SER A 147 34.25 28.93 -11.57
C SER A 147 32.88 29.56 -11.68
N TYR A 148 32.70 30.66 -10.97
CA TYR A 148 31.54 31.55 -11.06
C TYR A 148 32.01 33.00 -11.19
N GLN A 149 31.12 33.89 -11.62
CA GLN A 149 31.37 35.32 -11.70
C GLN A 149 30.69 36.01 -10.51
N CYS A 150 31.44 36.82 -9.76
CA CYS A 150 30.88 37.56 -8.63
C CYS A 150 29.96 38.68 -9.13
N GLY A 151 28.73 38.78 -8.61
CA GLY A 151 27.78 39.83 -8.99
C GLY A 151 28.23 41.26 -8.65
N SER A 152 29.13 41.43 -7.68
CA SER A 152 29.54 42.75 -7.17
C SER A 152 30.79 43.29 -7.87
N CYS A 153 31.86 42.50 -7.98
CA CYS A 153 33.09 42.93 -8.66
C CYS A 153 33.21 42.45 -10.10
N LEU A 154 32.29 41.59 -10.58
CA LEU A 154 32.28 41.00 -11.93
C LEU A 154 33.51 40.14 -12.28
N GLU A 155 34.37 39.87 -11.29
CA GLU A 155 35.54 39.01 -11.41
C GLU A 155 35.17 37.53 -11.31
N ILE A 156 36.02 36.68 -11.87
CA ILE A 156 35.81 35.23 -11.92
C ILE A 156 36.57 34.54 -10.78
N PHE A 157 35.92 33.62 -10.08
CA PHE A 157 36.54 32.87 -8.99
C PHE A 157 36.18 31.40 -9.05
N HIS A 158 37.10 30.51 -8.64
CA HIS A 158 36.73 29.12 -8.38
C HIS A 158 35.81 29.03 -7.15
N TYR A 159 34.84 28.10 -7.16
CA TYR A 159 33.95 27.86 -6.01
C TYR A 159 34.73 27.58 -4.72
N CYS A 160 35.73 26.68 -4.78
CA CYS A 160 36.58 26.35 -3.64
C CYS A 160 37.37 27.55 -3.07
N CYS A 161 37.74 28.52 -3.91
CA CYS A 161 38.49 29.71 -3.45
C CYS A 161 37.68 30.67 -2.58
N ASN A 162 36.34 30.52 -2.57
CA ASN A 162 35.42 31.32 -1.77
C ASN A 162 34.58 30.45 -0.82
N ALA A 163 35.01 29.20 -0.57
CA ALA A 163 34.31 28.25 0.28
C ALA A 163 32.82 28.08 -0.09
N ILE A 164 32.54 28.03 -1.38
CA ILE A 164 31.21 27.70 -1.92
C ILE A 164 31.23 26.20 -2.24
N VAL A 165 30.50 25.41 -1.45
CA VAL A 165 30.55 23.93 -1.56
C VAL A 165 29.19 23.33 -1.85
N SER A 166 28.13 23.87 -1.25
CA SER A 166 26.80 23.30 -1.33
C SER A 166 26.14 23.60 -2.67
N MET A 167 25.26 22.70 -3.11
CA MET A 167 24.50 22.89 -4.35
C MET A 167 23.65 24.17 -4.33
N GLY A 168 23.10 24.53 -3.16
CA GLY A 168 22.33 25.76 -2.99
C GLY A 168 23.17 27.02 -3.14
N GLU A 169 24.38 27.05 -2.56
CA GLU A 169 25.31 28.17 -2.74
C GLU A 169 25.78 28.30 -4.18
N LYS A 170 26.12 27.18 -4.84
CA LYS A 170 26.52 27.20 -6.26
C LYS A 170 25.42 27.74 -7.16
N ALA A 171 24.17 27.34 -6.93
CA ALA A 171 23.03 27.85 -7.69
C ALA A 171 22.84 29.37 -7.49
N ARG A 172 22.98 29.87 -6.26
CA ARG A 172 22.94 31.32 -5.96
C ARG A 172 24.09 32.07 -6.62
N ALA A 173 25.29 31.50 -6.61
CA ALA A 173 26.48 32.08 -7.22
C ALA A 173 26.42 32.25 -8.74
N GLN A 174 25.50 31.55 -9.41
CA GLN A 174 25.25 31.72 -10.83
C GLN A 174 24.30 32.89 -11.14
N ILE A 175 23.60 33.43 -10.13
CA ILE A 175 22.66 34.55 -10.28
C ILE A 175 23.44 35.86 -10.09
N ILE A 176 23.69 36.57 -11.19
CA ILE A 176 24.52 37.80 -11.22
C ILE A 176 23.97 38.92 -10.31
N SER A 177 22.67 38.91 -9.98
CA SER A 177 22.05 39.93 -9.11
C SER A 177 22.24 39.69 -7.61
N ASP A 178 22.86 38.58 -7.17
CA ASP A 178 23.11 38.29 -5.75
C ASP A 178 24.45 38.91 -5.30
N SER A 179 24.41 39.87 -4.38
CA SER A 179 25.42 40.93 -4.23
C SER A 179 26.56 40.67 -3.25
N SER A 180 26.83 39.41 -2.82
CA SER A 180 27.98 39.15 -1.94
C SER A 180 28.36 37.67 -1.83
N LEU A 181 29.25 37.18 -2.69
CA LEU A 181 29.72 35.78 -2.62
C LEU A 181 31.24 35.58 -2.68
N CYS A 182 32.03 36.60 -3.04
CA CYS A 182 33.49 36.48 -3.00
C CYS A 182 34.11 37.13 -1.76
N PHE A 183 35.21 36.53 -1.28
CA PHE A 183 35.97 36.99 -0.13
C PHE A 183 36.55 38.39 -0.32
N GLU A 184 36.87 38.77 -1.56
CA GLU A 184 37.37 40.09 -1.92
C GLU A 184 36.32 41.18 -1.68
N CYS A 185 35.05 40.93 -2.02
CA CYS A 185 33.96 41.89 -1.77
C CYS A 185 33.52 41.90 -0.30
N SER A 186 33.73 40.80 0.42
CA SER A 186 33.42 40.66 1.85
C SER A 186 34.56 41.15 2.77
N CYS A 187 35.60 41.78 2.22
CA CYS A 187 36.77 42.28 2.95
C CYS A 187 37.55 41.22 3.76
N ALA A 188 37.56 39.96 3.30
CA ALA A 188 38.37 38.89 3.87
C ALA A 188 39.76 38.86 3.19
N ASP A 189 40.60 39.81 3.59
CA ASP A 189 41.85 40.17 2.93
C ASP A 189 43.04 39.27 3.29
N THR A 190 42.96 38.54 4.40
CA THR A 190 44.01 37.66 4.91
C THR A 190 43.61 36.18 4.89
N LEU A 191 44.60 35.28 4.85
CA LEU A 191 44.35 33.83 4.98
C LEU A 191 43.64 33.48 6.29
N ILE A 192 44.00 34.16 7.39
CA ILE A 192 43.42 33.93 8.72
C ILE A 192 41.93 34.31 8.74
N GLU A 193 41.54 35.42 8.10
CA GLU A 193 40.13 35.80 8.01
C GLU A 193 39.32 34.81 7.17
N ARG A 194 39.89 34.36 6.03
CA ARG A 194 39.25 33.34 5.19
C ARG A 194 39.09 32.03 5.93
N GLU A 195 40.14 31.56 6.62
CA GLU A 195 40.09 30.35 7.46
C GLU A 195 38.98 30.44 8.50
N LYS A 196 38.88 31.56 9.22
CA LYS A 196 37.82 31.80 10.21
C LYS A 196 36.42 31.72 9.59
N ILE A 197 36.22 32.26 8.39
CA ILE A 197 34.94 32.17 7.68
C ILE A 197 34.63 30.70 7.33
N VAL A 198 35.62 29.95 6.84
CA VAL A 198 35.45 28.51 6.56
C VAL A 198 35.11 27.74 7.83
N ASP A 199 35.77 28.03 8.95
CA ASP A 199 35.47 27.40 10.25
C ASP A 199 34.05 27.69 10.75
N ILE A 200 33.60 28.94 10.61
CA ILE A 200 32.22 29.30 10.94
C ILE A 200 31.24 28.49 10.08
N LYS A 201 31.50 28.37 8.77
CA LYS A 201 30.68 27.55 7.87
C LYS A 201 30.69 26.07 8.24
N ILE A 202 31.84 25.50 8.59
CA ILE A 202 31.93 24.09 9.03
C ILE A 202 31.02 23.86 10.25
N ASN A 203 31.15 24.72 11.28
CA ASN A 203 30.33 24.62 12.48
C ASN A 203 28.83 24.81 12.19
N GLU A 204 28.48 25.70 11.27
CA GLU A 204 27.09 25.92 10.84
C GLU A 204 26.52 24.68 10.14
N VAL A 205 27.26 24.09 9.19
CA VAL A 205 26.84 22.87 8.49
C VAL A 205 26.73 21.70 9.47
N GLN A 206 27.68 21.54 10.40
CA GLN A 206 27.61 20.52 11.45
C GLN A 206 26.40 20.68 12.38
N ARG A 207 26.03 21.92 12.73
CA ARG A 207 24.79 22.19 13.48
C ARG A 207 23.57 21.73 12.67
N VAL A 208 23.51 22.06 11.38
CA VAL A 208 22.40 21.65 10.49
C VAL A 208 22.34 20.13 10.34
N ILE A 209 23.48 19.43 10.30
CA ILE A 209 23.52 17.95 10.32
C ILE A 209 22.82 17.42 11.57
N GLY A 210 23.15 17.93 12.76
CA GLY A 210 22.52 17.48 14.01
C GLY A 210 21.00 17.76 14.06
N GLU A 211 20.55 18.86 13.46
CA GLU A 211 19.12 19.17 13.31
C GLU A 211 18.41 18.18 12.37
N GLU A 212 19.01 17.88 11.21
CA GLU A 212 18.47 16.90 10.26
C GLU A 212 18.52 15.47 10.82
N GLU A 213 19.54 15.10 11.59
CA GLU A 213 19.64 13.82 12.30
C GLU A 213 18.53 13.65 13.33
N THR A 214 18.24 14.70 14.11
CA THR A 214 17.14 14.67 15.09
C THR A 214 15.79 14.45 14.39
N LEU A 215 15.53 15.16 13.29
CA LEU A 215 14.30 14.98 12.51
C LEU A 215 14.22 13.58 11.88
N TRP A 216 15.36 13.06 11.40
CA TRP A 216 15.43 11.71 10.85
C TRP A 216 15.13 10.64 11.92
N GLU A 217 15.64 10.79 13.14
CA GLU A 217 15.37 9.87 14.26
C GLU A 217 13.88 9.78 14.58
N GLU A 218 13.17 10.92 14.60
CA GLU A 218 11.71 10.96 14.83
C GLU A 218 10.95 10.20 13.73
N VAL A 219 11.33 10.42 12.47
CA VAL A 219 10.72 9.75 11.30
C VAL A 219 11.03 8.26 11.29
N ASP A 220 12.26 7.87 11.58
CA ASP A 220 12.67 6.46 11.65
C ASP A 220 11.93 5.70 12.75
N GLU A 221 11.78 6.33 13.93
CA GLU A 221 11.03 5.74 15.05
C GLU A 221 9.56 5.49 14.67
N GLU A 222 8.89 6.50 14.08
CA GLU A 222 7.51 6.36 13.61
C GLU A 222 7.41 5.28 12.52
N LYS A 223 8.30 5.32 11.53
CA LYS A 223 8.34 4.37 10.41
C LYS A 223 8.50 2.94 10.89
N GLU A 224 9.48 2.65 11.75
CA GLU A 224 9.73 1.29 12.23
C GLU A 224 8.59 0.79 13.13
N ALA A 225 7.99 1.65 13.95
CA ALA A 225 6.79 1.29 14.71
C ALA A 225 5.62 0.90 13.80
N ILE A 226 5.31 1.72 12.79
CA ILE A 226 4.23 1.45 11.82
C ILE A 226 4.52 0.19 11.01
N LYS A 227 5.74 0.06 10.49
CA LYS A 227 6.18 -1.08 9.68
C LYS A 227 6.03 -2.39 10.45
N LYS A 228 6.30 -2.39 11.75
CA LYS A 228 6.14 -3.56 12.62
C LYS A 228 4.68 -3.99 12.74
N VAL A 229 3.76 -3.06 12.92
CA VAL A 229 2.32 -3.33 13.01
C VAL A 229 1.77 -3.79 11.64
N VAL A 230 2.04 -3.01 10.59
CA VAL A 230 1.46 -3.22 9.25
C VAL A 230 2.05 -4.43 8.52
N LYS A 231 3.37 -4.68 8.64
CA LYS A 231 4.07 -5.77 7.91
C LYS A 231 4.39 -6.99 8.79
N LYS A 232 4.48 -6.86 10.12
CA LYS A 232 4.93 -7.94 11.03
C LYS A 232 3.92 -8.33 12.13
N CYS A 233 2.66 -7.90 12.03
CA CYS A 233 1.60 -8.21 12.99
C CYS A 233 1.86 -7.75 14.45
N GLY A 234 2.70 -6.72 14.64
CA GLY A 234 2.95 -6.10 15.94
C GLY A 234 3.79 -6.95 16.91
N ASP A 235 3.92 -6.46 18.14
CA ASP A 235 4.66 -7.10 19.24
C ASP A 235 3.82 -8.07 20.07
N ALA A 236 4.51 -8.90 20.87
CA ALA A 236 3.84 -9.66 21.93
C ALA A 236 3.01 -8.72 22.83
N GLY A 237 1.75 -9.09 23.06
CA GLY A 237 0.81 -8.27 23.83
C GLY A 237 0.12 -7.13 23.06
N SER A 238 0.57 -6.80 21.84
CA SER A 238 -0.12 -5.82 20.97
C SER A 238 -1.50 -6.32 20.53
N LYS A 239 -2.40 -5.40 20.18
CA LYS A 239 -3.73 -5.75 19.67
C LYS A 239 -3.67 -6.41 18.31
N SER A 240 -2.75 -6.01 17.46
CA SER A 240 -2.50 -6.65 16.17
C SER A 240 -2.09 -8.11 16.34
N LYS A 241 -1.24 -8.39 17.35
CA LYS A 241 -0.84 -9.77 17.67
C LYS A 241 -1.96 -10.60 18.27
N GLN A 242 -2.75 -10.03 19.19
CA GLN A 242 -3.94 -10.68 19.77
C GLN A 242 -4.96 -11.03 18.67
N LEU A 243 -5.20 -10.13 17.72
CA LEU A 243 -6.07 -10.39 16.57
C LEU A 243 -5.51 -11.51 15.69
N ASP A 244 -4.21 -11.50 15.40
CA ASP A 244 -3.55 -12.56 14.63
C ASP A 244 -3.69 -13.93 15.30
N GLU A 245 -3.45 -14.02 16.61
CA GLU A 245 -3.62 -15.25 17.40
C GLU A 245 -5.07 -15.74 17.38
N MET A 246 -6.04 -14.85 17.55
CA MET A 246 -7.46 -15.19 17.47
C MET A 246 -7.84 -15.69 16.07
N MET A 247 -7.39 -15.00 15.02
CA MET A 247 -7.63 -15.40 13.64
C MET A 247 -6.99 -16.78 13.34
N ASN A 248 -5.80 -17.04 13.87
CA ASN A 248 -5.15 -18.34 13.76
C ASN A 248 -5.92 -19.45 14.51
N ALA A 249 -6.45 -19.15 15.70
CA ALA A 249 -7.23 -20.08 16.52
C ALA A 249 -8.54 -20.49 15.85
N ILE A 250 -9.22 -19.57 15.16
CA ILE A 250 -10.41 -19.90 14.36
C ILE A 250 -10.07 -20.55 13.00
N GLY A 251 -8.79 -20.78 12.70
CA GLY A 251 -8.32 -21.43 11.47
C GLY A 251 -8.21 -20.52 10.25
N CYS A 252 -8.17 -19.20 10.47
CA CYS A 252 -7.95 -18.17 9.45
C CYS A 252 -6.49 -17.73 9.40
N ARG A 253 -5.58 -18.67 9.12
CA ARG A 253 -4.14 -18.40 9.04
C ARG A 253 -3.79 -17.53 7.83
N ASN A 254 -2.76 -16.68 7.94
CA ASN A 254 -2.25 -15.84 6.84
C ASN A 254 -3.28 -14.92 6.20
N TYR A 255 -4.36 -14.56 6.92
CA TYR A 255 -5.41 -13.66 6.44
C TYR A 255 -4.89 -12.25 6.05
N SER A 256 -3.71 -11.87 6.57
CA SER A 256 -2.98 -10.65 6.27
C SER A 256 -2.15 -10.73 4.98
N CYS A 257 -1.68 -11.94 4.61
CA CYS A 257 -0.82 -12.19 3.45
C CYS A 257 -1.62 -12.61 2.20
N SER A 258 -2.72 -13.34 2.36
CA SER A 258 -3.58 -13.66 1.24
C SER A 258 -4.43 -12.45 0.88
N LYS A 259 -4.42 -12.04 -0.39
CA LYS A 259 -5.21 -10.88 -0.86
C LYS A 259 -6.70 -10.97 -0.47
N ASN A 260 -7.21 -12.18 -0.19
CA ASN A 260 -8.56 -12.43 0.35
C ASN A 260 -8.57 -13.60 1.35
N LEU A 261 -9.60 -13.65 2.20
CA LEU A 261 -9.97 -14.86 2.94
C LEU A 261 -10.36 -15.95 1.92
N THR A 262 -9.96 -17.21 2.15
CA THR A 262 -10.49 -18.33 1.37
C THR A 262 -11.95 -18.61 1.75
N GLY A 263 -12.65 -19.42 0.96
CA GLY A 263 -14.03 -19.79 1.26
C GLY A 263 -14.17 -20.45 2.62
N ASN A 264 -13.26 -21.38 2.93
CA ASN A 264 -13.21 -22.06 4.23
C ASN A 264 -12.90 -21.10 5.38
N MET A 265 -11.99 -20.14 5.19
CA MET A 265 -11.72 -19.12 6.20
C MET A 265 -12.93 -18.23 6.44
N THR A 266 -13.59 -17.79 5.36
CA THR A 266 -14.79 -16.95 5.44
C THR A 266 -15.90 -17.62 6.22
N ARG A 267 -16.14 -18.92 5.96
CA ARG A 267 -17.13 -19.72 6.71
C ARG A 267 -16.83 -19.84 8.19
N LYS A 268 -15.55 -19.85 8.59
CA LYS A 268 -15.16 -19.88 10.01
C LYS A 268 -15.23 -18.50 10.63
N PHE A 269 -14.72 -17.48 9.94
CA PHE A 269 -14.73 -16.08 10.34
C PHE A 269 -16.14 -15.53 10.59
N LEU A 270 -17.09 -15.82 9.69
CA LEU A 270 -18.46 -15.33 9.79
C LEU A 270 -19.34 -16.13 10.76
N ARG A 271 -18.81 -17.05 11.57
CA ARG A 271 -19.63 -17.69 12.60
C ARG A 271 -19.88 -16.73 13.75
N LYS A 272 -21.11 -16.70 14.27
CA LYS A 272 -21.50 -15.84 15.41
C LYS A 272 -20.47 -15.86 16.55
N GLN A 273 -20.06 -17.05 16.98
CA GLN A 273 -19.05 -17.23 18.03
C GLN A 273 -17.71 -16.56 17.69
N SER A 274 -17.23 -16.70 16.46
CA SER A 274 -15.99 -16.09 16.01
C SER A 274 -16.09 -14.57 15.92
N ILE A 275 -17.22 -14.06 15.45
CA ILE A 275 -17.53 -12.63 15.41
C ILE A 275 -17.52 -12.04 16.83
N ASP A 276 -18.21 -12.70 17.78
CA ASP A 276 -18.24 -12.32 19.19
C ASP A 276 -16.83 -12.30 19.80
N SER A 277 -16.04 -13.37 19.59
CA SER A 277 -14.67 -13.47 20.11
C SER A 277 -13.76 -12.37 19.56
N ILE A 278 -13.83 -12.07 18.26
CA ILE A 278 -13.03 -11.01 17.64
C ILE A 278 -13.45 -9.64 18.16
N ALA A 279 -14.75 -9.33 18.16
CA ALA A 279 -15.25 -8.05 18.65
C ALA A 279 -14.88 -7.82 20.13
N GLY A 280 -14.88 -8.88 20.95
CA GLY A 280 -14.50 -8.85 22.36
C GLY A 280 -13.03 -8.54 22.63
N LEU A 281 -12.13 -8.59 21.64
CA LEU A 281 -10.73 -8.18 21.80
C LEU A 281 -10.58 -6.66 21.92
N PHE A 282 -11.55 -5.91 21.42
CA PHE A 282 -11.50 -4.46 21.26
C PHE A 282 -12.36 -3.74 22.31
N PRO A 283 -12.05 -2.48 22.64
CA PRO A 283 -12.91 -1.67 23.49
C PRO A 283 -14.32 -1.55 22.91
N ALA A 284 -15.33 -1.59 23.79
CA ALA A 284 -16.71 -1.41 23.39
C ALA A 284 -16.91 -0.02 22.76
N SER A 285 -17.46 0.02 21.55
CA SER A 285 -17.79 1.26 20.85
C SER A 285 -19.05 1.04 20.00
N LYS A 286 -19.78 2.13 19.72
CA LYS A 286 -20.95 2.08 18.83
C LYS A 286 -20.57 1.52 17.45
N LYS A 287 -19.44 1.99 16.88
CA LYS A 287 -18.94 1.52 15.58
C LYS A 287 -18.62 0.03 15.59
N THR A 288 -17.97 -0.48 16.63
CA THR A 288 -17.69 -1.92 16.77
C THR A 288 -18.97 -2.74 16.82
N GLU A 289 -19.99 -2.27 17.54
CA GLU A 289 -21.29 -2.94 17.63
C GLU A 289 -22.05 -2.90 16.28
N ASP A 290 -22.00 -1.78 15.57
CA ASP A 290 -22.63 -1.66 14.24
C ASP A 290 -21.96 -2.60 13.22
N VAL A 291 -20.63 -2.70 13.23
CA VAL A 291 -19.87 -3.65 12.38
C VAL A 291 -20.19 -5.10 12.77
N LYS A 292 -20.30 -5.40 14.06
CA LYS A 292 -20.66 -6.72 14.56
C LYS A 292 -22.05 -7.16 14.06
N LYS A 293 -23.05 -6.28 14.18
CA LYS A 293 -24.40 -6.54 13.64
C LYS A 293 -24.40 -6.77 12.14
N LEU A 294 -23.64 -5.96 11.40
CA LEU A 294 -23.45 -6.16 9.96
C LEU A 294 -22.87 -7.55 9.65
N MET A 295 -21.88 -8.00 10.42
CA MET A 295 -21.29 -9.33 10.22
C MET A 295 -22.25 -10.47 10.55
N TYR A 296 -23.18 -10.29 11.50
CA TYR A 296 -24.28 -11.25 11.70
C TYR A 296 -25.23 -11.33 10.52
N SER A 297 -25.49 -10.20 9.87
CA SER A 297 -26.28 -10.21 8.63
C SER A 297 -25.58 -10.99 7.52
N PHE A 298 -24.25 -10.83 7.38
CA PHE A 298 -23.47 -11.65 6.44
C PHE A 298 -23.47 -13.14 6.79
N GLU A 299 -23.36 -13.51 8.07
CA GLU A 299 -23.50 -14.90 8.51
C GLU A 299 -24.84 -15.50 8.09
N ARG A 300 -25.94 -14.78 8.36
CA ARG A 300 -27.28 -15.25 8.10
C ARG A 300 -27.51 -15.45 6.60
N LEU A 301 -27.15 -14.47 5.78
CA LEU A 301 -27.26 -14.61 4.32
C LEU A 301 -26.38 -15.74 3.77
N MET A 302 -25.15 -15.90 4.26
CA MET A 302 -24.27 -16.99 3.86
C MET A 302 -24.83 -18.36 4.28
N THR A 303 -25.56 -18.44 5.39
CA THR A 303 -26.24 -19.67 5.81
C THR A 303 -27.43 -19.97 4.91
N LEU A 304 -28.18 -18.95 4.50
CA LEU A 304 -29.33 -19.08 3.60
C LEU A 304 -28.91 -19.40 2.15
N SER A 305 -27.65 -19.19 1.77
CA SER A 305 -27.14 -19.45 0.41
C SER A 305 -26.88 -20.92 0.06
N ASN A 306 -27.53 -21.86 0.75
CA ASN A 306 -27.43 -23.30 0.46
C ASN A 306 -28.03 -23.67 -0.92
N ALA A 307 -27.84 -24.94 -1.33
CA ALA A 307 -28.22 -25.43 -2.66
C ALA A 307 -29.68 -25.92 -2.74
N GLU A 308 -30.45 -25.77 -1.67
CA GLU A 308 -31.85 -26.17 -1.65
C GLU A 308 -32.69 -25.21 -2.51
N LEU A 309 -33.80 -25.73 -3.02
CA LEU A 309 -34.86 -24.90 -3.58
C LEU A 309 -35.51 -24.09 -2.47
N LYS A 310 -35.75 -22.81 -2.72
CA LYS A 310 -36.28 -21.85 -1.77
C LYS A 310 -37.79 -21.75 -1.92
N SER A 311 -38.51 -21.89 -0.81
CA SER A 311 -39.95 -21.56 -0.76
C SER A 311 -40.15 -20.05 -0.79
N ASP A 312 -41.38 -19.60 -1.07
CA ASP A 312 -41.74 -18.18 -1.05
C ASP A 312 -41.46 -17.53 0.31
N GLU A 313 -41.66 -18.25 1.42
CA GLU A 313 -41.32 -17.77 2.76
C GLU A 313 -39.81 -17.58 2.93
N GLN A 314 -39.00 -18.51 2.41
CA GLN A 314 -37.54 -18.40 2.44
C GLN A 314 -37.03 -17.27 1.53
N LEU A 315 -37.66 -17.06 0.38
CA LEU A 315 -37.36 -15.92 -0.50
C LEU A 315 -37.63 -14.59 0.20
N LYS A 316 -38.77 -14.49 0.90
CA LYS A 316 -39.10 -13.32 1.72
C LYS A 316 -38.10 -13.13 2.87
N GLU A 317 -37.73 -14.20 3.56
CA GLU A 317 -36.72 -14.17 4.63
C GLU A 317 -35.37 -13.62 4.13
N ILE A 318 -34.92 -14.06 2.96
CA ILE A 318 -33.68 -13.56 2.33
C ILE A 318 -33.83 -12.09 1.95
N SER A 319 -34.99 -11.68 1.39
CA SER A 319 -35.27 -10.29 1.04
C SER A 319 -35.21 -9.35 2.25
N ASP A 320 -35.86 -9.72 3.34
CA ASP A 320 -35.86 -8.95 4.59
C ASP A 320 -34.43 -8.84 5.17
N GLU A 321 -33.65 -9.92 5.08
CA GLU A 321 -32.25 -9.91 5.52
C GLU A 321 -31.34 -9.06 4.62
N VAL A 322 -31.56 -9.05 3.30
CA VAL A 322 -30.85 -8.14 2.37
C VAL A 322 -31.14 -6.67 2.71
N ASN A 323 -32.39 -6.32 2.99
CA ASN A 323 -32.76 -4.95 3.41
C ASN A 323 -32.11 -4.57 4.75
N THR A 324 -32.03 -5.53 5.67
CA THR A 324 -31.32 -5.38 6.94
C THR A 324 -29.84 -5.14 6.72
N MET A 325 -29.19 -5.95 5.88
CA MET A 325 -27.79 -5.79 5.48
C MET A 325 -27.54 -4.40 4.89
N VAL A 326 -28.37 -3.93 3.95
CA VAL A 326 -28.24 -2.60 3.33
C VAL A 326 -28.25 -1.50 4.38
N SER A 327 -29.22 -1.54 5.29
CA SER A 327 -29.35 -0.59 6.40
C SER A 327 -28.12 -0.61 7.32
N LEU A 328 -27.66 -1.81 7.68
CA LEU A 328 -26.48 -1.98 8.54
C LEU A 328 -25.19 -1.52 7.87
N VAL A 329 -24.99 -1.74 6.56
CA VAL A 329 -23.82 -1.22 5.83
C VAL A 329 -23.82 0.30 5.82
N ARG A 330 -24.98 0.94 5.60
CA ARG A 330 -25.10 2.41 5.58
C ARG A 330 -24.74 3.03 6.93
N VAL A 331 -25.13 2.38 8.03
CA VAL A 331 -24.79 2.83 9.39
C VAL A 331 -23.34 2.52 9.75
N ALA A 332 -22.91 1.28 9.50
CA ALA A 332 -21.59 0.81 9.92
C ALA A 332 -20.46 1.39 9.07
N HIS A 333 -20.67 1.75 7.80
CA HIS A 333 -19.62 2.22 6.88
C HIS A 333 -20.10 3.25 5.84
N PRO A 334 -20.71 4.38 6.25
CA PRO A 334 -21.25 5.38 5.30
C PRO A 334 -20.19 5.93 4.33
N GLU A 335 -18.93 6.02 4.77
CA GLU A 335 -17.78 6.53 4.04
C GLU A 335 -17.18 5.55 3.03
N LYS A 336 -17.40 4.24 3.19
CA LYS A 336 -16.74 3.24 2.35
C LYS A 336 -17.35 3.21 0.95
N ASN A 337 -16.50 2.97 -0.04
CA ASN A 337 -16.94 2.77 -1.41
C ASN A 337 -17.79 1.50 -1.55
N VAL A 338 -18.84 1.58 -2.36
CA VAL A 338 -19.65 0.42 -2.75
C VAL A 338 -18.78 -0.53 -3.57
N SER A 339 -18.80 -1.83 -3.24
CA SER A 339 -18.18 -2.86 -4.08
C SER A 339 -19.19 -3.45 -5.05
N VAL A 340 -18.72 -3.96 -6.19
CA VAL A 340 -19.58 -4.69 -7.13
C VAL A 340 -20.30 -5.84 -6.42
N LYS A 341 -19.60 -6.60 -5.56
CA LYS A 341 -20.19 -7.69 -4.76
C LYS A 341 -21.32 -7.21 -3.85
N LEU A 342 -21.19 -6.03 -3.23
CA LEU A 342 -22.25 -5.45 -2.40
C LEU A 342 -23.46 -5.10 -3.26
N HIS A 343 -23.24 -4.44 -4.41
CA HIS A 343 -24.32 -4.09 -5.33
C HIS A 343 -25.03 -5.33 -5.90
N LEU A 344 -24.29 -6.37 -6.28
CA LEU A 344 -24.87 -7.64 -6.76
C LEU A 344 -25.81 -8.25 -5.73
N VAL A 345 -25.37 -8.39 -4.48
CA VAL A 345 -26.21 -8.95 -3.41
C VAL A 345 -27.38 -8.03 -3.08
N ALA A 346 -27.17 -6.72 -3.00
CA ALA A 346 -28.20 -5.77 -2.58
C ALA A 346 -29.30 -5.53 -3.63
N ALA A 347 -28.93 -5.45 -4.91
CA ALA A 347 -29.84 -5.01 -5.97
C ALA A 347 -30.36 -6.13 -6.86
N HIS A 348 -29.64 -7.26 -6.97
CA HIS A 348 -29.94 -8.28 -7.99
C HIS A 348 -30.25 -9.66 -7.39
N LEU A 349 -29.89 -9.94 -6.15
CA LEU A 349 -30.06 -11.27 -5.55
C LEU A 349 -31.50 -11.76 -5.59
N ILE A 350 -32.45 -10.93 -5.17
CA ILE A 350 -33.86 -11.37 -5.06
C ILE A 350 -34.43 -11.71 -6.44
N GLY A 351 -34.18 -10.88 -7.45
CA GLY A 351 -34.61 -11.17 -8.82
C GLY A 351 -33.97 -12.45 -9.40
N VAL A 352 -32.72 -12.75 -9.04
CA VAL A 352 -32.07 -14.02 -9.41
C VAL A 352 -32.74 -15.21 -8.71
N LEU A 353 -33.07 -15.08 -7.42
CA LEU A 353 -33.70 -16.15 -6.65
C LEU A 353 -35.15 -16.41 -7.06
N GLU A 354 -35.92 -15.39 -7.42
CA GLU A 354 -37.29 -15.55 -7.93
C GLU A 354 -37.34 -16.32 -9.26
N GLN A 355 -36.27 -16.21 -10.07
CA GLN A 355 -36.18 -16.92 -11.35
C GLN A 355 -35.66 -18.35 -11.21
N ASN A 356 -34.69 -18.56 -10.32
CA ASN A 356 -33.95 -19.84 -10.24
C ASN A 356 -34.30 -20.68 -9.01
N PHE A 357 -35.05 -20.11 -8.05
CA PHE A 357 -35.41 -20.70 -6.75
C PHE A 357 -34.23 -21.22 -5.92
N SER A 358 -32.98 -20.93 -6.29
CA SER A 358 -31.80 -21.38 -5.55
C SER A 358 -30.63 -20.41 -5.73
N TRP A 359 -29.83 -20.24 -4.69
CA TRP A 359 -28.66 -19.38 -4.73
C TRP A 359 -27.40 -20.13 -5.20
N SER A 360 -27.17 -21.36 -4.72
CA SER A 360 -25.89 -22.06 -4.96
C SER A 360 -25.95 -23.30 -5.85
N ARG A 361 -27.13 -23.78 -6.28
CA ARG A 361 -27.21 -24.89 -7.25
C ARG A 361 -26.41 -24.62 -8.54
N VAL A 362 -26.30 -23.35 -8.90
CA VAL A 362 -25.66 -22.90 -10.13
C VAL A 362 -24.37 -22.10 -9.84
N CYS A 363 -23.69 -22.32 -8.70
CA CYS A 363 -22.48 -21.57 -8.34
C CYS A 363 -21.17 -22.16 -8.92
N GLU A 364 -20.09 -21.37 -8.91
CA GLU A 364 -18.79 -21.79 -9.47
C GLU A 364 -18.06 -22.86 -8.65
N GLN A 365 -18.57 -23.24 -7.47
CA GLN A 365 -17.87 -24.13 -6.54
C GLN A 365 -17.61 -25.52 -7.14
N GLY A 366 -18.52 -26.04 -7.98
CA GLY A 366 -18.29 -27.29 -8.72
C GLY A 366 -17.09 -27.19 -9.67
N VAL A 367 -16.97 -26.07 -10.38
CA VAL A 367 -15.82 -25.81 -11.29
C VAL A 367 -14.52 -25.65 -10.51
N GLU A 368 -14.56 -24.97 -9.36
CA GLU A 368 -13.38 -24.83 -8.48
C GLU A 368 -12.89 -26.17 -7.93
N HIS A 369 -13.80 -27.10 -7.63
CA HIS A 369 -13.44 -28.46 -7.23
C HIS A 369 -12.73 -29.21 -8.36
N ILE A 370 -13.28 -29.16 -9.58
CA ILE A 370 -12.66 -29.77 -10.77
C ILE A 370 -11.25 -29.23 -11.01
N HIS A 371 -11.03 -27.91 -10.86
CA HIS A 371 -9.68 -27.32 -10.95
C HIS A 371 -8.70 -27.91 -9.93
N SER A 372 -9.15 -28.21 -8.71
CA SER A 372 -8.34 -28.86 -7.68
C SER A 372 -7.94 -30.27 -8.11
N ASP A 373 -8.90 -31.04 -8.62
CA ASP A 373 -8.66 -32.41 -9.08
C ASP A 373 -7.74 -32.44 -10.31
N PHE A 374 -7.91 -31.49 -11.23
CA PHE A 374 -7.00 -31.30 -12.36
C PHE A 374 -5.55 -31.10 -11.90
N LYS A 375 -5.32 -30.27 -10.88
CA LYS A 375 -3.98 -30.03 -10.32
C LYS A 375 -3.40 -31.29 -9.67
N LYS A 376 -4.20 -32.03 -8.90
CA LYS A 376 -3.77 -33.30 -8.30
C LYS A 376 -3.38 -34.31 -9.39
N LEU A 377 -4.21 -34.46 -10.42
CA LEU A 377 -3.94 -35.34 -11.55
C LEU A 377 -2.69 -34.94 -12.31
N HIS A 378 -2.44 -33.64 -12.50
CA HIS A 378 -1.20 -33.18 -13.12
C HIS A 378 0.06 -33.65 -12.39
N LEU A 379 0.01 -33.69 -11.05
CA LEU A 379 1.09 -34.18 -10.21
C LEU A 379 1.19 -35.72 -10.24
N VAL A 380 0.06 -36.42 -10.11
CA VAL A 380 0.02 -37.90 -10.16
C VAL A 380 0.52 -38.41 -11.51
N LEU A 381 0.09 -37.77 -12.60
CA LEU A 381 0.45 -38.10 -13.97
C LEU A 381 1.71 -37.35 -14.44
N ALA A 382 2.46 -36.73 -13.53
CA ALA A 382 3.73 -36.08 -13.86
C ALA A 382 4.75 -37.02 -14.55
N PRO A 383 4.84 -38.32 -14.20
CA PRO A 383 5.76 -39.25 -14.86
C PRO A 383 5.43 -39.54 -16.34
N ILE A 384 4.20 -39.27 -16.80
CA ILE A 384 3.82 -39.46 -18.20
C ILE A 384 4.35 -38.27 -19.01
N VAL A 385 5.46 -38.49 -19.71
CA VAL A 385 6.15 -37.45 -20.50
C VAL A 385 5.42 -37.17 -21.83
N ASP A 386 4.79 -38.17 -22.43
CA ASP A 386 4.00 -38.00 -23.65
C ASP A 386 2.69 -37.22 -23.34
N PRO A 387 2.50 -36.02 -23.93
CA PRO A 387 1.29 -35.22 -23.69
C PRO A 387 0.01 -35.91 -24.19
N ILE A 388 0.07 -36.73 -25.23
CA ILE A 388 -1.11 -37.42 -25.76
C ILE A 388 -1.56 -38.51 -24.79
N ALA A 389 -0.64 -39.39 -24.38
CA ALA A 389 -0.92 -40.40 -23.35
C ALA A 389 -1.39 -39.78 -22.02
N LYS A 390 -0.79 -38.65 -21.63
CA LYS A 390 -1.21 -37.91 -20.44
C LYS A 390 -2.65 -37.39 -20.59
N GLY A 391 -2.98 -36.81 -21.73
CA GLY A 391 -4.35 -36.37 -22.04
C GLY A 391 -5.38 -37.50 -21.94
N TRP A 392 -5.06 -38.68 -22.49
CA TRP A 392 -5.92 -39.86 -22.35
C TRP A 392 -6.09 -40.33 -20.90
N ALA A 393 -5.02 -40.30 -20.10
CA ALA A 393 -5.10 -40.63 -18.69
C ALA A 393 -6.01 -39.68 -17.90
N PHE A 394 -6.01 -38.38 -18.24
CA PHE A 394 -6.96 -37.41 -17.71
C PHE A 394 -8.41 -37.75 -18.07
N ILE A 395 -8.68 -38.02 -19.35
CA ILE A 395 -10.03 -38.36 -19.83
C ILE A 395 -10.54 -39.63 -19.13
N ASN A 396 -9.71 -40.68 -19.06
CA ASN A 396 -10.09 -41.93 -18.40
C ASN A 396 -10.41 -41.73 -16.93
N PHE A 397 -9.61 -40.93 -16.20
CA PHE A 397 -9.88 -40.64 -14.80
C PHE A 397 -11.26 -39.98 -14.62
N PHE A 398 -11.53 -38.88 -15.34
CA PHE A 398 -12.81 -38.18 -15.20
C PHE A 398 -14.01 -38.98 -15.72
N THR A 399 -13.81 -39.83 -16.73
CA THR A 399 -14.85 -40.74 -17.21
C THR A 399 -15.21 -41.76 -16.13
N ASN A 400 -14.21 -42.31 -15.43
CA ASN A 400 -14.44 -43.26 -14.34
C ASN A 400 -15.11 -42.58 -13.14
N GLU A 401 -14.68 -41.38 -12.76
CA GLU A 401 -15.34 -40.61 -11.68
C GLU A 401 -16.80 -40.32 -12.01
N ASN A 402 -17.09 -39.88 -13.25
CA ASN A 402 -18.47 -39.70 -13.70
C ASN A 402 -19.23 -41.03 -13.61
N TYR A 403 -18.71 -42.13 -14.13
CA TYR A 403 -19.38 -43.43 -14.07
C TYR A 403 -19.68 -43.91 -12.63
N LEU A 404 -18.79 -43.63 -11.69
CA LEU A 404 -18.94 -44.02 -10.28
C LEU A 404 -19.94 -43.16 -9.51
N HIS A 405 -20.12 -41.90 -9.93
CA HIS A 405 -20.91 -40.90 -9.21
C HIS A 405 -22.18 -40.46 -9.95
N ASP A 406 -22.36 -40.91 -11.19
CA ASP A 406 -23.59 -40.74 -11.96
C ASP A 406 -24.68 -41.65 -11.37
N MET A 407 -25.47 -41.05 -10.49
CA MET A 407 -26.59 -41.70 -9.79
C MET A 407 -27.88 -41.71 -10.63
N GLY A 408 -27.84 -41.30 -11.90
CA GLY A 408 -29.00 -41.37 -12.79
C GLY A 408 -30.21 -40.57 -12.31
N GLU A 409 -30.01 -39.51 -11.52
CA GLU A 409 -31.10 -38.57 -11.26
C GLU A 409 -31.43 -37.88 -12.58
N GLU A 410 -32.63 -38.15 -13.12
CA GLU A 410 -33.18 -37.41 -14.25
C GLU A 410 -33.09 -35.92 -13.91
N TRP A 411 -32.20 -35.21 -14.62
CA TRP A 411 -32.21 -33.76 -14.65
C TRP A 411 -33.50 -33.34 -15.34
N ASN A 412 -34.59 -33.29 -14.58
CA ASN A 412 -35.85 -32.68 -15.01
C ASN A 412 -35.59 -31.17 -15.12
N ILE A 413 -35.11 -30.77 -16.30
CA ILE A 413 -35.02 -29.40 -16.79
C ILE A 413 -36.43 -28.93 -17.14
#